data_AF-A0A2S0VMZ4-F1
#
_entry.id   AF-A0A2S0VMZ4-F1
#
_cell.length_a   1.000
_cell.length_b   1.000
_cell.length_c   1.000
_cell.angle_alpha   90.00
_cell.angle_beta   90.00
_cell.angle_gamma   90.00
#
_symmetry.space_group_name_H-M   'P 1'
#
loop_
_entity.id
_entity.type
_entity.pdbx_description
1 polymer ?
#
loop_
_entity_poly.entity_id
_entity_poly.type
_entity_poly.pdbx_seq_one_letter_code
_entity_poly.pdbx_strand_id
1 'polypeptide(L)'
;MDIIQFLGRFHVLLLHLPIGILFMAAFIEIYWVYKKQPRNVLIKTVWLWGAVSAIGAAFLGYLLSLGGGYSEDAIATHRNWAIGVIVCSFFCWFYLGRLTLKQKEGQQDGQKAGQQQGQGKQIVALSVLQLFLLFSTGHYGANMTHGETYLVEHAPVFVQKMAGLKVREPVTSVAQAQIYPDVIEPILMQRCSGCHNDQKAKGKLSVASYEATMAHVVVANNSAESELYKRITLDSHDKKFMPAEGKTPLTEKQVQLIAWWIENGAQNEVSVAELQPKDKINTLIAQELKLGEFAEKEQEQIAELPADVVAQLEQAGFHVSRIQQGKPYVSLIYAKVKQDIHEQTIATLLQAKAQTKWLKLAKSSVTDQQLKQLAEMKKLTQLDLSNTQISKQGLAAFTERSNLKINTFNTNL
;
A
#
# COMPACT_ATOMS: atom_id res chain seq x y z
N MET A 1 34.08 -7.59 6.61
CA MET A 1 32.79 -7.34 7.27
C MET A 1 32.97 -7.64 8.74
N ASP A 2 32.58 -6.71 9.62
CA ASP A 2 32.69 -6.88 11.06
C ASP A 2 31.74 -8.01 11.52
N ILE A 3 32.28 -9.03 12.19
CA ILE A 3 31.53 -10.19 12.68
C ILE A 3 30.39 -9.76 13.62
N ILE A 4 30.56 -8.62 14.30
CA ILE A 4 29.54 -8.00 15.17
C ILE A 4 28.31 -7.63 14.35
N GLN A 5 28.49 -6.96 13.20
CA GLN A 5 27.38 -6.58 12.33
C GLN A 5 26.71 -7.78 11.68
N PHE A 6 27.49 -8.82 11.33
CA PHE A 6 26.93 -10.06 10.81
C PHE A 6 26.00 -10.73 11.83
N LEU A 7 26.47 -10.90 13.07
CA LEU A 7 25.69 -11.51 14.15
C LEU A 7 24.48 -10.64 14.54
N GLY A 8 24.65 -9.31 14.62
CA GLY A 8 23.56 -8.40 14.98
C GLY A 8 22.35 -8.50 14.04
N ARG A 9 22.56 -8.79 12.75
CA ARG A 9 21.45 -8.98 11.79
C ARG A 9 20.52 -10.15 12.14
N PHE A 10 21.00 -11.12 12.90
CA PHE A 10 20.16 -12.23 13.39
C PHE A 10 19.17 -11.80 14.50
N HIS A 11 19.26 -10.57 15.02
CA HIS A 11 18.26 -10.02 15.95
C HIS A 11 16.85 -10.15 15.37
N VAL A 12 16.65 -9.79 14.09
CA VAL A 12 15.35 -9.85 13.41
C VAL A 12 14.84 -11.29 13.30
N LEU A 13 15.74 -12.27 13.17
CA LEU A 13 15.34 -13.67 13.17
C LEU A 13 14.94 -14.11 14.59
N LEU A 14 15.80 -13.86 15.57
CA LEU A 14 15.66 -14.39 16.92
C LEU A 14 14.53 -13.73 17.71
N LEU A 15 14.17 -12.46 17.44
CA LEU A 15 13.10 -11.74 18.13
C LEU A 15 11.73 -12.42 18.01
N HIS A 16 11.51 -13.24 16.98
CA HIS A 16 10.24 -13.96 16.79
C HIS A 16 10.02 -15.02 17.88
N LEU A 17 11.10 -15.59 18.45
CA LEU A 17 11.00 -16.60 19.50
C LEU A 17 10.41 -16.04 20.81
N PRO A 18 11.00 -15.02 21.47
CA PRO A 18 10.43 -14.50 22.71
C PRO A 18 9.03 -13.92 22.49
N ILE A 19 8.78 -13.27 21.35
CA ILE A 19 7.45 -12.74 21.01
C ILE A 19 6.43 -13.88 21.00
N GLY A 20 6.64 -14.91 20.18
CA GLY A 20 5.69 -16.02 20.05
C GLY A 20 5.51 -16.81 21.35
N ILE A 21 6.61 -17.14 22.03
CA ILE A 21 6.59 -17.98 23.25
C ILE A 21 5.94 -17.25 24.41
N LEU A 22 6.33 -16.00 24.69
CA LEU A 22 5.81 -15.24 25.82
C LEU A 22 4.36 -14.78 25.57
N PHE A 23 4.02 -14.43 24.33
CA PHE A 23 2.63 -14.16 23.94
C PHE A 23 1.76 -15.38 24.22
N MET A 24 2.15 -16.55 23.71
CA MET A 24 1.40 -17.79 23.92
C MET A 24 1.29 -18.15 25.41
N ALA A 25 2.38 -18.01 26.17
CA ALA A 25 2.38 -18.27 27.62
C ALA A 25 1.35 -17.41 28.36
N ALA A 26 1.34 -16.10 28.10
CA ALA A 26 0.40 -15.17 28.72
C ALA A 26 -1.05 -15.49 28.35
N PHE A 27 -1.33 -15.83 27.08
CA PHE A 27 -2.68 -16.21 26.64
C PHE A 27 -3.16 -17.52 27.28
N ILE A 28 -2.31 -18.53 27.39
CA ILE A 28 -2.64 -19.80 28.05
C ILE A 28 -2.96 -19.58 29.53
N GLU A 29 -2.18 -18.76 30.23
CA GLU A 29 -2.41 -18.44 31.64
C GLU A 29 -3.75 -17.73 31.85
N ILE A 30 -4.06 -16.73 31.03
CA ILE A 30 -5.36 -16.03 31.06
C ILE A 30 -6.50 -17.02 30.77
N TYR A 31 -6.33 -17.87 29.75
CA TYR A 31 -7.33 -18.86 29.37
C TYR A 31 -7.60 -19.88 30.48
N TRP A 32 -6.57 -20.41 31.13
CA TRP A 32 -6.73 -21.36 32.23
C TRP A 32 -7.41 -20.75 33.45
N VAL A 33 -7.07 -19.50 33.80
CA VAL A 33 -7.78 -18.78 34.87
C VAL A 33 -9.27 -18.61 34.51
N TYR A 34 -9.56 -18.20 33.27
CA TYR A 34 -10.94 -18.01 32.79
C TYR A 34 -11.75 -19.32 32.79
N LYS A 35 -11.16 -20.42 32.29
CA LYS A 35 -11.79 -21.75 32.24
C LYS A 35 -11.68 -22.54 33.54
N LYS A 36 -11.06 -21.97 34.58
CA LYS A 36 -10.80 -22.62 35.88
C LYS A 36 -10.08 -23.96 35.73
N GLN A 37 -9.14 -24.04 34.78
CA GLN A 37 -8.36 -25.24 34.50
C GLN A 37 -7.09 -25.28 35.37
N PRO A 38 -6.62 -26.48 35.78
CA PRO A 38 -5.37 -26.60 36.51
C PRO A 38 -4.18 -26.26 35.61
N ARG A 39 -3.11 -25.71 36.21
CA ARG A 39 -1.90 -25.35 35.47
C ARG A 39 -1.04 -26.59 35.21
N ASN A 40 -0.52 -26.70 34.00
CA ASN A 40 0.40 -27.76 33.62
C ASN A 40 1.86 -27.32 33.88
N VAL A 41 2.70 -28.20 34.43
CA VAL A 41 4.15 -27.96 34.63
C VAL A 41 4.85 -27.46 33.35
N LEU A 42 4.37 -27.87 32.17
CA LEU A 42 4.89 -27.40 30.89
C LEU A 42 4.94 -25.87 30.79
N ILE A 43 3.97 -25.15 31.37
CA ILE A 43 3.91 -23.68 31.28
C ILE A 43 5.13 -23.01 31.91
N LYS A 44 5.69 -23.61 32.98
CA LYS A 44 6.94 -23.15 33.59
C LYS A 44 8.10 -23.21 32.59
N THR A 45 8.18 -24.29 31.81
CA THR A 45 9.21 -24.47 30.78
C THR A 45 9.01 -23.49 29.63
N VAL A 46 7.77 -23.21 29.24
CA VAL A 46 7.45 -22.20 28.21
C VAL A 46 7.92 -20.81 28.66
N TRP A 47 7.61 -20.38 29.89
CA TRP A 47 8.09 -19.12 30.46
C TRP A 47 9.62 -19.03 30.48
N LEU A 48 10.32 -20.11 30.85
CA LEU A 48 11.79 -20.14 30.86
C LEU A 48 12.38 -19.92 29.46
N TRP A 49 11.91 -20.67 28.47
CA TRP A 49 12.42 -20.54 27.10
C TRP A 49 12.07 -19.19 26.47
N GLY A 50 10.92 -18.62 26.82
CA GLY A 50 10.57 -17.24 26.46
C GLY A 50 11.55 -16.23 27.06
N ALA A 51 11.89 -16.37 28.34
CA ALA A 51 12.83 -15.48 29.02
C ALA A 51 14.27 -15.60 28.50
N VAL A 52 14.76 -16.83 28.27
CA VAL A 52 16.10 -17.09 27.70
C VAL A 52 16.21 -16.58 26.27
N SER A 53 15.19 -16.81 25.44
CA SER A 53 15.18 -16.29 24.07
C SER A 53 15.10 -14.76 24.02
N ALA A 54 14.46 -14.11 25.00
CA ALA A 54 14.44 -12.65 25.12
C ALA A 54 15.84 -12.07 25.42
N ILE A 55 16.64 -12.73 26.27
CA ILE A 55 18.06 -12.36 26.47
C ILE A 55 18.84 -12.47 25.17
N GLY A 56 18.68 -13.59 24.45
CA GLY A 56 19.36 -13.80 23.17
C GLY A 56 19.00 -12.72 22.16
N ALA A 57 17.70 -12.39 22.04
CA ALA A 57 17.24 -11.33 21.15
C ALA A 57 17.81 -9.97 21.56
N ALA A 58 17.80 -9.61 22.85
CA ALA A 58 18.36 -8.35 23.34
C ALA A 58 19.88 -8.25 23.11
N PHE A 59 20.62 -9.35 23.30
CA PHE A 59 22.05 -9.40 23.01
C PHE A 59 22.36 -9.14 21.54
N LEU A 60 21.67 -9.83 20.62
CA LEU A 60 21.82 -9.58 19.18
C LEU A 60 21.37 -8.17 18.79
N GLY A 61 20.34 -7.64 19.44
CA GLY A 61 19.87 -6.27 19.24
C GLY A 61 20.90 -5.23 19.68
N TYR A 62 21.62 -5.49 20.78
CA TYR A 62 22.76 -4.68 21.18
C TYR A 62 23.87 -4.72 20.13
N LEU A 63 24.26 -5.90 19.63
CA LEU A 63 25.25 -5.99 18.54
C LEU A 63 24.81 -5.25 17.28
N LEU A 64 23.51 -5.27 16.96
CA LEU A 64 22.95 -4.53 15.82
C LEU A 64 23.05 -3.02 16.01
N SER A 65 22.81 -2.52 17.24
CA SER A 65 22.90 -1.08 17.56
C SER A 65 24.31 -0.50 17.36
N LEU A 66 25.36 -1.30 17.55
CA LEU A 66 26.75 -0.91 17.32
C LEU A 66 27.06 -0.61 15.83
N GLY A 67 26.19 -1.03 14.90
CA GLY A 67 26.32 -0.72 13.49
C GLY A 67 26.05 0.76 13.13
N GLY A 68 25.53 1.55 14.06
CA GLY A 68 25.25 2.98 13.89
C GLY A 68 24.02 3.28 13.03
N GLY A 69 23.69 4.57 12.93
CA GLY A 69 22.60 5.09 12.09
C GLY A 69 21.21 5.13 12.75
N TYR A 70 21.09 4.72 14.02
CA TYR A 70 19.92 4.95 14.86
C TYR A 70 20.21 6.06 15.87
N SER A 71 19.19 6.78 16.32
CA SER A 71 19.33 7.78 17.39
C SER A 71 19.59 7.08 18.73
N GLU A 72 20.40 7.70 19.58
CA GLU A 72 20.72 7.19 20.92
C GLU A 72 19.45 7.05 21.78
N ASP A 73 18.51 8.00 21.65
CA ASP A 73 17.25 7.99 22.37
C ASP A 73 16.33 6.83 21.92
N ALA A 74 16.29 6.51 20.62
CA ALA A 74 15.53 5.36 20.14
C ALA A 74 16.09 4.05 20.70
N ILE A 75 17.42 3.90 20.62
CA ILE A 75 18.11 2.71 21.14
C ILE A 75 17.84 2.58 22.64
N ALA A 76 17.99 3.67 23.41
CA ALA A 76 17.75 3.66 24.84
C ALA A 76 16.30 3.29 25.17
N THR A 77 15.33 3.87 24.48
CA THR A 77 13.91 3.60 24.69
C THR A 77 13.59 2.13 24.40
N HIS A 78 13.93 1.62 23.22
CA HIS A 78 13.67 0.23 22.85
C HIS A 78 14.39 -0.76 23.79
N ARG A 79 15.64 -0.48 24.16
CA ARG A 79 16.42 -1.27 25.10
C ARG A 79 15.76 -1.35 26.48
N ASN A 80 15.26 -0.23 27.00
CA ASN A 80 14.63 -0.19 28.32
C ASN A 80 13.34 -1.02 28.36
N TRP A 81 12.52 -0.95 27.31
CA TRP A 81 11.34 -1.81 27.18
C TRP A 81 11.71 -3.30 27.06
N ALA A 82 12.76 -3.62 26.28
CA ALA A 82 13.26 -4.99 26.17
C ALA A 82 13.78 -5.54 27.51
N ILE A 83 14.47 -4.73 28.32
CA ILE A 83 14.87 -5.10 29.68
C ILE A 83 13.63 -5.36 30.54
N GLY A 84 12.58 -4.55 30.42
CA GLY A 84 11.29 -4.78 31.08
C GLY A 84 10.68 -6.14 30.73
N VAL A 85 10.67 -6.51 29.44
CA VAL A 85 10.23 -7.84 28.97
C VAL A 85 11.05 -8.96 29.62
N ILE A 86 12.38 -8.83 29.65
CA ILE A 86 13.27 -9.83 30.25
C ILE A 86 12.97 -9.98 31.75
N VAL A 87 12.98 -8.89 32.50
CA VAL A 87 12.75 -8.92 33.96
C VAL A 87 11.37 -9.50 34.28
N CYS A 88 10.32 -9.07 33.58
CA CYS A 88 8.97 -9.57 33.78
C CYS A 88 8.86 -11.07 33.45
N SER A 89 9.48 -11.53 32.35
CA SER A 89 9.44 -12.93 31.95
C SER A 89 10.16 -13.86 32.94
N PHE A 90 11.32 -13.47 33.46
CA PHE A 90 12.01 -14.21 34.53
C PHE A 90 11.21 -14.21 35.84
N PHE A 91 10.60 -13.07 36.19
CA PHE A 91 9.72 -12.99 37.35
C PHE A 91 8.51 -13.93 37.19
N CYS A 92 7.86 -13.94 36.03
CA CYS A 92 6.76 -14.84 35.72
C CYS A 92 7.20 -16.31 35.77
N TRP A 93 8.33 -16.67 35.15
CA TRP A 93 8.90 -18.01 35.22
C TRP A 93 9.09 -18.47 36.68
N PHE A 94 9.71 -17.63 37.51
CA PHE A 94 10.01 -17.99 38.89
C PHE A 94 8.76 -18.04 39.76
N TYR A 95 7.98 -16.95 39.79
CA TYR A 95 6.82 -16.80 40.66
C TYR A 95 5.68 -17.74 40.24
N LEU A 96 5.27 -17.66 38.97
CA LEU A 96 4.20 -18.52 38.46
C LEU A 96 4.68 -19.98 38.39
N GLY A 97 5.97 -20.24 38.15
CA GLY A 97 6.55 -21.58 38.24
C GLY A 97 6.40 -22.19 39.63
N ARG A 98 6.66 -21.43 40.71
CA ARG A 98 6.45 -21.89 42.09
C ARG A 98 4.99 -22.21 42.38
N LEU A 99 4.05 -21.40 41.88
CA LEU A 99 2.61 -21.68 42.04
C LEU A 99 2.21 -23.00 41.36
N THR A 100 2.80 -23.31 40.20
CA THR A 100 2.52 -24.56 39.46
C THR A 100 3.02 -25.79 40.21
N LEU A 101 4.22 -25.70 40.79
CA LEU A 101 4.81 -26.80 41.56
C LEU A 101 3.99 -27.11 42.83
N LYS A 102 3.61 -26.07 43.58
CA LYS A 102 2.73 -26.23 44.76
C LYS A 102 1.38 -26.86 44.41
N GLN A 103 0.81 -26.51 43.26
CA GLN A 103 -0.43 -27.10 42.78
C GLN A 103 -0.28 -28.60 42.49
N LYS A 104 0.85 -29.01 41.88
CA LYS A 104 1.14 -30.41 41.58
C LYS A 104 1.34 -31.24 42.86
N GLU A 105 2.08 -30.71 43.83
CA GLU A 105 2.30 -31.34 45.15
C GLU A 105 0.96 -31.57 45.87
N GLY A 106 0.12 -30.53 46.00
CA GLY A 106 -1.19 -30.66 46.64
C GLY A 106 -2.16 -31.62 45.94
N GLN A 107 -2.03 -31.79 44.61
CA GLN A 107 -2.81 -32.76 43.85
C GLN A 107 -2.33 -34.21 44.04
N GLN A 108 -1.04 -34.41 44.33
CA GLN A 108 -0.49 -35.73 44.69
C GLN A 108 -0.84 -36.13 46.12
N ASP A 109 -0.91 -35.17 47.06
CA ASP A 109 -1.26 -35.39 48.47
C ASP A 109 -2.76 -35.62 48.72
N GLY A 110 -3.58 -35.82 47.68
CA GLY A 110 -5.01 -36.12 47.80
C GLY A 110 -5.86 -34.97 48.34
N GLN A 111 -5.29 -33.78 48.55
CA GLN A 111 -6.05 -32.58 48.87
C GLN A 111 -6.87 -32.20 47.64
N LYS A 112 -8.18 -31.95 47.81
CA LYS A 112 -9.03 -31.42 46.74
C LYS A 112 -8.30 -30.22 46.15
N ALA A 113 -7.88 -30.32 44.88
CA ALA A 113 -7.09 -29.34 44.18
C ALA A 113 -7.63 -27.96 44.56
N GLY A 114 -6.90 -27.27 45.45
CA GLY A 114 -7.34 -26.02 46.04
C GLY A 114 -7.68 -25.12 44.87
N GLN A 115 -8.98 -24.87 44.70
CA GLN A 115 -9.50 -23.99 43.68
C GLN A 115 -8.62 -22.72 43.74
N GLN A 116 -8.13 -22.23 42.59
CA GLN A 116 -7.24 -21.06 42.46
C GLN A 116 -7.90 -19.74 42.95
N GLN A 117 -8.70 -19.79 44.00
CA GLN A 117 -9.72 -18.84 44.39
C GLN A 117 -9.14 -17.53 44.95
N GLY A 118 -7.81 -17.43 45.11
CA GLY A 118 -7.12 -16.18 45.48
C GLY A 118 -6.06 -15.68 44.50
N GLN A 119 -5.49 -16.53 43.64
CA GLN A 119 -4.28 -16.19 42.86
C GLN A 119 -4.55 -15.91 41.36
N GLY A 120 -5.73 -16.24 40.84
CA GLY A 120 -6.07 -16.00 39.42
C GLY A 120 -5.92 -14.54 38.98
N LYS A 121 -6.23 -13.58 39.86
CA LYS A 121 -6.05 -12.14 39.59
C LYS A 121 -4.58 -11.77 39.37
N GLN A 122 -3.66 -12.33 40.15
CA GLN A 122 -2.22 -12.08 40.03
C GLN A 122 -1.65 -12.69 38.75
N ILE A 123 -2.09 -13.90 38.40
CA ILE A 123 -1.70 -14.58 37.15
C ILE A 123 -2.11 -13.74 35.94
N VAL A 124 -3.37 -13.30 35.91
CA VAL A 124 -3.90 -12.45 34.82
C VAL A 124 -3.17 -11.11 34.77
N ALA A 125 -2.97 -10.45 35.93
CA ALA A 125 -2.26 -9.18 35.98
C ALA A 125 -0.83 -9.26 35.43
N LEU A 126 -0.07 -10.29 35.82
CA LEU A 126 1.29 -10.52 35.31
C LEU A 126 1.30 -10.86 33.81
N SER A 127 0.32 -11.65 33.35
CA SER A 127 0.19 -12.00 31.93
C SER A 127 -0.16 -10.76 31.08
N VAL A 128 -1.07 -9.91 31.56
CA VAL A 128 -1.41 -8.63 30.90
C VAL A 128 -0.22 -7.68 30.90
N LEU A 129 0.51 -7.58 32.01
CA LEU A 129 1.74 -6.78 32.07
C LEU A 129 2.79 -7.27 31.08
N GLN A 130 2.99 -8.59 30.96
CA GLN A 130 3.92 -9.16 29.99
C GLN A 130 3.50 -8.84 28.55
N LEU A 131 2.21 -8.93 28.23
CA LEU A 131 1.69 -8.58 26.90
C LEU A 131 1.86 -7.09 26.61
N PHE A 132 1.59 -6.23 27.58
CA PHE A 132 1.82 -4.78 27.46
C PHE A 132 3.29 -4.47 27.18
N LEU A 133 4.22 -5.06 27.94
CA LEU A 133 5.66 -4.88 27.73
C LEU A 133 6.11 -5.38 26.35
N LEU A 134 5.60 -6.53 25.88
CA LEU A 134 5.90 -7.05 24.54
C LEU A 134 5.38 -6.10 23.46
N PHE A 135 4.15 -5.63 23.58
CA PHE A 135 3.53 -4.72 22.61
C PHE A 135 4.29 -3.39 22.54
N SER A 136 4.61 -2.79 23.68
CA SER A 136 5.40 -1.56 23.76
C SER A 136 6.81 -1.75 23.19
N THR A 137 7.50 -2.85 23.52
CA THR A 137 8.82 -3.15 22.95
C THR A 137 8.75 -3.27 21.42
N GLY A 138 7.73 -3.96 20.91
CA GLY A 138 7.48 -4.10 19.47
C GLY A 138 7.17 -2.77 18.80
N HIS A 139 6.35 -1.91 19.43
CA HIS A 139 6.03 -0.57 18.92
C HIS A 139 7.28 0.29 18.77
N TYR A 140 8.09 0.43 19.83
CA TYR A 140 9.31 1.23 19.74
C TYR A 140 10.36 0.61 18.81
N GLY A 141 10.38 -0.73 18.67
CA GLY A 141 11.20 -1.41 17.66
C GLY A 141 10.76 -1.09 16.23
N ALA A 142 9.45 -1.04 15.97
CA ALA A 142 8.90 -0.67 14.67
C ALA A 142 9.14 0.81 14.34
N ASN A 143 9.03 1.72 15.32
CA ASN A 143 9.29 3.14 15.11
C ASN A 143 10.74 3.39 14.63
N MET A 144 11.71 2.60 15.12
CA MET A 144 13.10 2.67 14.65
C MET A 144 13.28 2.27 13.19
N THR A 145 12.42 1.42 12.64
CA THR A 145 12.57 0.88 11.27
C THR A 145 11.60 1.50 10.28
N HIS A 146 10.44 1.98 10.73
CA HIS A 146 9.35 2.48 9.90
C HIS A 146 8.96 3.94 10.18
N GLY A 147 9.53 4.58 11.21
CA GLY A 147 9.15 5.92 11.64
C GLY A 147 8.00 5.93 12.65
N GLU A 148 7.81 7.05 13.33
CA GLU A 148 6.88 7.17 14.47
C GLU A 148 5.40 7.13 14.08
N THR A 149 5.09 7.54 12.84
CA THR A 149 3.72 7.65 12.34
C THR A 149 3.17 6.33 11.81
N TYR A 150 4.01 5.29 11.67
CA TYR A 150 3.68 4.06 10.94
C TYR A 150 2.38 3.37 11.37
N LEU A 151 2.11 3.26 12.67
CA LEU A 151 0.88 2.60 13.16
C LEU A 151 -0.39 3.43 12.94
N VAL A 152 -0.26 4.74 12.87
CA VAL A 152 -1.39 5.67 12.82
C VAL A 152 -1.61 6.27 11.43
N GLU A 153 -0.64 6.19 10.54
CA GLU A 153 -0.68 6.74 9.17
C GLU A 153 -1.91 6.28 8.37
N HIS A 154 -2.33 5.02 8.55
CA HIS A 154 -3.50 4.44 7.90
C HIS A 154 -4.68 4.22 8.85
N ALA A 155 -4.60 4.75 10.08
CA ALA A 155 -5.71 4.65 11.02
C ALA A 155 -6.88 5.55 10.58
N PRO A 156 -8.12 5.30 11.04
CA PRO A 156 -9.24 6.19 10.78
C PRO A 156 -8.91 7.64 11.21
N VAL A 157 -9.47 8.63 10.51
CA VAL A 157 -9.20 10.07 10.72
C VAL A 157 -9.28 10.49 12.19
N PHE A 158 -10.25 9.93 12.94
CA PHE A 158 -10.38 10.24 14.37
C PHE A 158 -9.16 9.79 15.19
N VAL A 159 -8.55 8.64 14.87
CA VAL A 159 -7.34 8.12 15.52
C VAL A 159 -6.13 8.97 15.13
N GLN A 160 -6.02 9.34 13.86
CA GLN A 160 -4.94 10.22 13.38
C GLN A 160 -4.95 11.56 14.12
N LYS A 161 -6.13 12.18 14.27
CA LYS A 161 -6.30 13.42 15.04
C LYS A 161 -5.96 13.25 16.52
N MET A 162 -6.39 12.15 17.15
CA MET A 162 -6.00 11.85 18.54
C MET A 162 -4.49 11.63 18.70
N ALA A 163 -3.84 11.07 17.69
CA ALA A 163 -2.40 10.90 17.63
C ALA A 163 -1.64 12.19 17.27
N GLY A 164 -2.33 13.32 17.08
CA GLY A 164 -1.73 14.61 16.76
C GLY A 164 -1.30 14.77 15.30
N LEU A 165 -1.70 13.86 14.41
CA LEU A 165 -1.39 13.97 12.98
C LEU A 165 -2.28 15.02 12.30
N LYS A 166 -1.67 15.83 11.43
CA LYS A 166 -2.39 16.75 10.53
C LYS A 166 -3.02 15.95 9.40
N VAL A 167 -4.31 15.64 9.52
CA VAL A 167 -5.07 14.96 8.46
C VAL A 167 -5.45 15.98 7.39
N ARG A 168 -4.94 15.79 6.18
CA ARG A 168 -5.27 16.61 5.00
C ARG A 168 -6.47 16.00 4.27
N GLU A 169 -7.34 16.85 3.73
CA GLU A 169 -8.50 16.39 2.99
C GLU A 169 -8.06 15.66 1.70
N PRO A 170 -8.77 14.62 1.27
CA PRO A 170 -8.40 13.88 0.06
C PRO A 170 -8.36 14.80 -1.16
N VAL A 171 -7.26 14.75 -1.91
CA VAL A 171 -7.13 15.49 -3.17
C VAL A 171 -8.12 14.94 -4.19
N THR A 172 -8.97 15.80 -4.74
CA THR A 172 -10.01 15.42 -5.72
C THR A 172 -9.67 15.78 -7.16
N SER A 173 -8.67 16.65 -7.37
CA SER A 173 -8.23 17.08 -8.68
C SER A 173 -6.75 17.46 -8.65
N VAL A 174 -6.09 17.40 -9.81
CA VAL A 174 -4.67 17.75 -9.94
C VAL A 174 -4.45 19.22 -9.57
N ALA A 175 -5.33 20.12 -10.01
CA ALA A 175 -5.22 21.56 -9.79
C ALA A 175 -5.19 21.95 -8.29
N GLN A 176 -5.96 21.25 -7.45
CA GLN A 176 -6.05 21.51 -6.02
C GLN A 176 -4.86 20.97 -5.23
N ALA A 177 -4.14 19.98 -5.76
CA ALA A 177 -3.05 19.32 -5.05
C ALA A 177 -1.94 20.34 -4.71
N GLN A 178 -1.41 20.29 -3.49
CA GLN A 178 -0.19 21.00 -3.10
C GLN A 178 1.03 20.16 -3.47
N ILE A 179 2.01 20.77 -4.15
CA ILE A 179 3.06 20.01 -4.82
C ILE A 179 3.87 19.13 -3.86
N TYR A 180 4.35 19.68 -2.74
CA TYR A 180 5.16 18.90 -1.82
C TYR A 180 4.32 17.91 -1.00
N PRO A 181 3.34 18.35 -0.19
CA PRO A 181 2.73 17.47 0.79
C PRO A 181 1.73 16.46 0.18
N ASP A 182 1.21 16.69 -1.05
CA ASP A 182 0.34 15.71 -1.72
C ASP A 182 1.08 14.81 -2.71
N VAL A 183 2.18 15.28 -3.31
CA VAL A 183 2.87 14.55 -4.40
C VAL A 183 4.25 14.08 -3.98
N ILE A 184 5.12 14.97 -3.52
CA ILE A 184 6.54 14.66 -3.27
C ILE A 184 6.75 13.95 -1.92
N GLU A 185 6.16 14.46 -0.84
CA GLU A 185 6.29 13.91 0.51
C GLU A 185 5.88 12.43 0.57
N PRO A 186 4.73 11.99 0.00
CA PRO A 186 4.38 10.56 -0.01
C PRO A 186 5.40 9.68 -0.74
N ILE A 187 6.02 10.18 -1.83
CA ILE A 187 7.09 9.45 -2.54
C ILE A 187 8.30 9.28 -1.61
N LEU A 188 8.73 10.34 -0.94
CA LEU A 188 9.87 10.31 -0.01
C LEU A 188 9.56 9.42 1.20
N MET A 189 8.34 9.50 1.74
CA MET A 189 7.90 8.65 2.85
C MET A 189 7.91 7.17 2.46
N GLN A 190 7.44 6.83 1.27
CA GLN A 190 7.40 5.44 0.82
C GLN A 190 8.80 4.86 0.54
N ARG A 191 9.73 5.68 0.03
CA ARG A 191 11.01 5.19 -0.52
C ARG A 191 12.23 5.49 0.33
N CYS A 192 12.18 6.51 1.18
CA CYS A 192 13.33 7.05 1.89
C CYS A 192 13.21 6.92 3.42
N SER A 193 11.99 7.11 3.98
CA SER A 193 11.79 7.19 5.44
C SER A 193 12.33 5.99 6.23
N GLY A 194 12.32 4.78 5.67
CA GLY A 194 12.81 3.58 6.38
C GLY A 194 14.32 3.58 6.73
N CYS A 195 15.08 4.53 6.17
CA CYS A 195 16.50 4.76 6.47
C CYS A 195 16.84 6.24 6.77
N HIS A 196 15.93 7.16 6.46
CA HIS A 196 16.10 8.60 6.60
C HIS A 196 14.92 9.19 7.38
N ASN A 197 14.87 8.91 8.67
CA ASN A 197 13.88 9.45 9.60
C ASN A 197 14.56 9.90 10.90
N ASP A 198 13.80 10.49 11.82
CA ASP A 198 14.33 11.06 13.05
C ASP A 198 14.93 10.02 14.01
N GLN A 199 14.44 8.78 13.95
CA GLN A 199 14.93 7.65 14.75
C GLN A 199 16.06 6.88 14.07
N LYS A 200 16.15 6.96 12.74
CA LYS A 200 17.16 6.30 11.91
C LYS A 200 17.58 7.23 10.79
N ALA A 201 18.61 8.02 11.05
CA ALA A 201 19.12 9.05 10.15
C ALA A 201 20.42 8.60 9.48
N LYS A 202 20.35 7.62 8.56
CA LYS A 202 21.54 7.23 7.78
C LYS A 202 22.04 8.43 6.98
N GLY A 203 23.36 8.67 7.02
CA GLY A 203 23.94 9.86 6.39
C GLY A 203 23.54 11.19 7.05
N LYS A 204 23.04 11.15 8.30
CA LYS A 204 22.53 12.32 9.04
C LYS A 204 21.37 13.04 8.33
N LEU A 205 20.60 12.32 7.54
CA LEU A 205 19.44 12.84 6.80
C LEU A 205 18.15 12.31 7.40
N SER A 206 17.18 13.20 7.60
CA SER A 206 15.77 12.88 7.84
C SER A 206 14.91 13.48 6.73
N VAL A 207 13.95 12.70 6.24
CA VAL A 207 12.91 13.19 5.31
C VAL A 207 11.56 13.41 6.02
N ALA A 208 11.53 13.33 7.37
CA ALA A 208 10.30 13.41 8.15
C ALA A 208 9.61 14.78 8.12
N SER A 209 10.31 15.83 7.68
CA SER A 209 9.73 17.15 7.44
C SER A 209 10.30 17.79 6.18
N TYR A 210 9.58 18.79 5.67
CA TYR A 210 10.04 19.62 4.56
C TYR A 210 11.38 20.29 4.88
N GLU A 211 11.50 20.92 6.06
CA GLU A 211 12.70 21.63 6.50
C GLU A 211 13.90 20.69 6.60
N ALA A 212 13.70 19.49 7.17
CA ALA A 212 14.74 18.48 7.28
C ALA A 212 15.23 17.99 5.91
N THR A 213 14.29 17.76 4.98
CA THR A 213 14.59 17.36 3.60
C THR A 213 15.37 18.45 2.87
N MET A 214 14.92 19.70 2.98
CA MET A 214 15.53 20.84 2.29
C MET A 214 16.93 21.15 2.80
N ALA A 215 17.15 21.08 4.11
CA ALA A 215 18.40 21.51 4.73
C ALA A 215 19.65 20.70 4.32
N HIS A 216 19.48 19.46 3.84
CA HIS A 216 20.59 18.52 3.68
C HIS A 216 20.84 18.05 2.26
N VAL A 217 19.79 17.95 1.42
CA VAL A 217 19.90 17.23 0.13
C VAL A 217 19.29 17.94 -1.07
N VAL A 218 18.63 19.09 -0.88
CA VAL A 218 17.97 19.81 -1.97
C VAL A 218 18.56 21.21 -2.14
N VAL A 219 18.98 21.51 -3.37
CA VAL A 219 19.37 22.85 -3.83
C VAL A 219 18.27 23.33 -4.76
N ALA A 220 17.45 24.27 -4.29
CA ALA A 220 16.33 24.81 -5.05
C ALA A 220 16.80 25.40 -6.41
N ASN A 221 16.02 25.16 -7.46
CA ASN A 221 16.31 25.55 -8.85
C ASN A 221 17.55 24.88 -9.47
N ASN A 222 18.08 23.81 -8.86
CA ASN A 222 19.24 23.12 -9.41
C ASN A 222 19.23 21.63 -9.00
N SER A 223 18.63 20.79 -9.85
CA SER A 223 18.61 19.34 -9.63
C SER A 223 20.01 18.74 -9.81
N ALA A 224 20.82 19.30 -10.71
CA ALA A 224 22.20 18.85 -10.94
C ALA A 224 23.12 19.04 -9.73
N GLU A 225 22.85 20.01 -8.84
CA GLU A 225 23.57 20.18 -7.57
C GLU A 225 22.89 19.54 -6.36
N SER A 226 21.60 19.20 -6.47
CA SER A 226 20.84 18.55 -5.42
C SER A 226 21.30 17.11 -5.21
N GLU A 227 21.82 16.83 -4.01
CA GLU A 227 22.26 15.49 -3.64
C GLU A 227 21.12 14.47 -3.73
N LEU A 228 19.88 14.87 -3.41
CA LEU A 228 18.69 14.03 -3.58
C LEU A 228 18.58 13.49 -5.01
N TYR A 229 18.66 14.39 -6.00
CA TYR A 229 18.51 14.02 -7.41
C TYR A 229 19.71 13.19 -7.89
N LYS A 230 20.94 13.62 -7.57
CA LYS A 230 22.17 12.86 -7.90
C LYS A 230 22.04 11.40 -7.47
N ARG A 231 21.59 11.15 -6.23
CA ARG A 231 21.54 9.80 -5.63
C ARG A 231 20.49 8.89 -6.25
N ILE A 232 19.34 9.43 -6.65
CA ILE A 232 18.26 8.64 -7.26
C ILE A 232 18.47 8.37 -8.76
N THR A 233 19.43 9.05 -9.39
CA THR A 233 19.77 8.88 -10.82
C THR A 233 21.07 8.13 -11.09
N LEU A 234 21.82 7.75 -10.06
CA LEU A 234 23.01 6.92 -10.24
C LEU A 234 22.64 5.54 -10.82
N ASP A 235 23.65 4.85 -11.36
CA ASP A 235 23.49 3.44 -11.72
C ASP A 235 23.03 2.65 -10.49
N SER A 236 22.07 1.74 -10.67
CA SER A 236 21.49 0.96 -9.57
C SER A 236 22.51 0.09 -8.82
N HIS A 237 23.68 -0.17 -9.41
CA HIS A 237 24.78 -0.92 -8.79
C HIS A 237 25.81 -0.02 -8.08
N ASP A 238 25.68 1.31 -8.18
CA ASP A 238 26.55 2.23 -7.45
C ASP A 238 26.23 2.16 -5.94
N LYS A 239 27.25 2.07 -5.10
CA LYS A 239 27.11 2.05 -3.63
C LYS A 239 26.45 3.31 -3.07
N LYS A 240 26.51 4.41 -3.81
CA LYS A 240 25.91 5.70 -3.47
C LYS A 240 24.47 5.82 -3.97
N PHE A 241 24.00 4.92 -4.83
CA PHE A 241 22.62 4.91 -5.30
C PHE A 241 21.66 4.78 -4.12
N MET A 242 20.58 5.56 -4.17
CA MET A 242 19.50 5.48 -3.20
C MET A 242 18.16 5.29 -3.92
N PRO A 243 17.24 4.45 -3.41
CA PRO A 243 17.36 3.63 -2.19
C PRO A 243 18.44 2.54 -2.27
N ALA A 244 19.04 2.21 -1.12
CA ALA A 244 20.13 1.24 -1.05
C ALA A 244 19.76 -0.15 -1.61
N GLU A 245 20.77 -0.91 -2.01
CA GLU A 245 20.63 -2.25 -2.60
C GLU A 245 19.63 -3.15 -1.84
N GLY A 246 18.72 -3.77 -2.59
CA GLY A 246 17.63 -4.61 -2.05
C GLY A 246 16.37 -3.84 -1.63
N LYS A 247 16.34 -2.51 -1.76
CA LYS A 247 15.11 -1.69 -1.63
C LYS A 247 14.55 -1.34 -2.99
N THR A 248 13.24 -1.22 -3.08
CA THR A 248 12.54 -0.91 -4.33
C THR A 248 12.84 0.52 -4.77
N PRO A 249 13.49 0.72 -5.94
CA PRO A 249 13.80 2.06 -6.44
C PRO A 249 12.56 2.92 -6.71
N LEU A 250 12.80 4.22 -6.89
CA LEU A 250 11.79 5.13 -7.45
C LEU A 250 11.51 4.74 -8.91
N THR A 251 10.29 4.94 -9.35
CA THR A 251 9.96 4.82 -10.78
C THR A 251 10.52 6.01 -11.56
N GLU A 252 10.76 5.86 -12.86
CA GLU A 252 11.18 6.97 -13.73
C GLU A 252 10.23 8.18 -13.68
N LYS A 253 8.94 7.93 -13.42
CA LYS A 253 7.91 8.96 -13.26
C LYS A 253 8.12 9.76 -11.98
N GLN A 254 8.37 9.08 -10.88
CA GLN A 254 8.66 9.70 -9.57
C GLN A 254 9.97 10.49 -9.61
N VAL A 255 11.02 9.96 -10.27
CA VAL A 255 12.27 10.69 -10.49
C VAL A 255 12.03 11.98 -11.28
N GLN A 256 11.22 11.93 -12.35
CA GLN A 256 10.84 13.12 -13.11
C GLN A 256 10.05 14.15 -12.30
N LEU A 257 9.14 13.71 -11.42
CA LEU A 257 8.39 14.61 -10.54
C LEU A 257 9.30 15.31 -9.52
N ILE A 258 10.22 14.57 -8.90
CA ILE A 258 11.21 15.14 -7.96
C ILE A 258 12.12 16.12 -8.69
N ALA A 259 12.64 15.76 -9.87
CA ALA A 259 13.47 16.65 -10.67
C ALA A 259 12.73 17.95 -10.99
N TRP A 260 11.50 17.85 -11.48
CA TRP A 260 10.69 19.01 -11.81
C TRP A 260 10.41 19.90 -10.59
N TRP A 261 10.05 19.30 -9.44
CA TRP A 261 9.83 20.03 -8.20
C TRP A 261 11.07 20.82 -7.77
N ILE A 262 12.26 20.20 -7.82
CA ILE A 262 13.53 20.88 -7.48
C ILE A 262 13.79 22.04 -8.43
N GLU A 263 13.66 21.83 -9.74
CA GLU A 263 13.86 22.86 -10.76
C GLU A 263 12.88 24.04 -10.66
N ASN A 264 11.72 23.85 -10.03
CA ASN A 264 10.72 24.89 -9.79
C ASN A 264 10.82 25.50 -8.37
N GLY A 265 12.03 25.55 -7.83
CA GLY A 265 12.32 26.19 -6.54
C GLY A 265 12.02 25.33 -5.32
N ALA A 266 11.74 24.03 -5.50
CA ALA A 266 11.49 23.07 -4.43
C ALA A 266 10.41 23.53 -3.43
N GLN A 267 9.35 24.17 -3.93
CA GLN A 267 8.34 24.82 -3.09
C GLN A 267 7.53 23.83 -2.24
N ASN A 268 7.07 24.26 -1.06
CA ASN A 268 6.30 23.42 -0.13
C ASN A 268 4.80 23.38 -0.49
N GLU A 269 4.04 24.36 0.02
CA GLU A 269 2.58 24.34 0.06
C GLU A 269 1.90 25.01 -1.16
N VAL A 270 2.59 25.10 -2.29
CA VAL A 270 2.05 25.74 -3.50
C VAL A 270 1.19 24.77 -4.30
N SER A 271 0.04 25.24 -4.76
CA SER A 271 -0.88 24.42 -5.56
C SER A 271 -0.31 24.13 -6.95
N VAL A 272 -0.64 22.96 -7.49
CA VAL A 272 -0.25 22.60 -8.86
C VAL A 272 -0.87 23.58 -9.88
N ALA A 273 -2.04 24.14 -9.60
CA ALA A 273 -2.65 25.18 -10.44
C ALA A 273 -1.80 26.45 -10.53
N GLU A 274 -1.18 26.87 -9.42
CA GLU A 274 -0.30 28.06 -9.39
C GLU A 274 1.01 27.83 -10.13
N LEU A 275 1.55 26.61 -10.10
CA LEU A 275 2.81 26.28 -10.79
C LEU A 275 2.65 26.10 -12.29
N GLN A 276 1.41 25.95 -12.78
CA GLN A 276 1.06 25.76 -14.19
C GLN A 276 2.01 24.79 -14.94
N PRO A 277 2.20 23.55 -14.44
CA PRO A 277 3.09 22.60 -15.08
C PRO A 277 2.61 22.23 -16.49
N LYS A 278 3.56 21.84 -17.35
CA LYS A 278 3.27 21.30 -18.68
C LYS A 278 2.42 20.04 -18.60
N ASP A 279 1.64 19.76 -19.65
CA ASP A 279 0.71 18.62 -19.75
C ASP A 279 1.33 17.27 -19.35
N LYS A 280 2.59 17.05 -19.74
CA LYS A 280 3.34 15.85 -19.35
C LYS A 280 3.46 15.71 -17.83
N ILE A 281 3.83 16.78 -17.13
CA ILE A 281 3.97 16.77 -15.66
C ILE A 281 2.60 16.66 -14.98
N ASN A 282 1.58 17.35 -15.49
CA ASN A 282 0.19 17.17 -15.01
C ASN A 282 -0.25 15.71 -15.08
N THR A 283 0.09 15.02 -16.18
CA THR A 283 -0.20 13.59 -16.34
C THR A 283 0.54 12.73 -15.31
N LEU A 284 1.81 13.03 -15.02
CA LEU A 284 2.58 12.31 -14.00
C LEU A 284 2.00 12.53 -12.59
N ILE A 285 1.62 13.77 -12.26
CA ILE A 285 0.98 14.10 -10.98
C ILE A 285 -0.36 13.36 -10.85
N ALA A 286 -1.19 13.36 -11.89
CA ALA A 286 -2.46 12.64 -11.90
C ALA A 286 -2.31 11.13 -11.67
N GLN A 287 -1.24 10.54 -12.22
CA GLN A 287 -0.92 9.13 -12.05
C GLN A 287 -0.43 8.83 -10.63
N GLU A 288 0.44 9.69 -10.06
CA GLU A 288 0.96 9.50 -8.69
C GLU A 288 -0.15 9.64 -7.64
N LEU A 289 -1.00 10.66 -7.80
CA LEU A 289 -2.17 10.87 -6.94
C LEU A 289 -3.27 9.82 -7.15
N LYS A 290 -3.08 8.89 -8.09
CA LYS A 290 -4.10 7.90 -8.52
C LYS A 290 -5.43 8.54 -8.91
N LEU A 291 -5.39 9.81 -9.29
CA LEU A 291 -6.52 10.52 -9.83
C LEU A 291 -6.92 9.91 -11.17
N GLY A 292 -6.04 9.18 -11.87
CA GLY A 292 -6.34 8.39 -13.07
C GLY A 292 -7.46 7.34 -12.93
N GLU A 293 -7.65 6.73 -11.76
CA GLU A 293 -8.79 5.83 -11.49
C GLU A 293 -10.08 6.61 -11.17
N PHE A 294 -9.94 7.88 -10.77
CA PHE A 294 -11.03 8.84 -10.60
C PHE A 294 -11.23 9.79 -11.80
N ALA A 295 -10.34 9.76 -12.80
CA ALA A 295 -10.26 10.65 -13.96
C ALA A 295 -10.90 10.04 -15.22
N GLU A 296 -11.65 8.94 -15.09
CA GLU A 296 -12.77 8.65 -15.99
C GLU A 296 -14.04 9.48 -15.63
N LYS A 297 -13.86 10.56 -14.88
CA LYS A 297 -14.85 11.65 -14.70
C LYS A 297 -14.41 12.95 -15.37
N GLU A 298 -13.76 12.87 -16.52
CA GLU A 298 -13.95 13.95 -17.49
C GLU A 298 -15.39 13.82 -18.03
N GLN A 299 -16.31 14.55 -17.38
CA GLN A 299 -17.61 14.87 -17.95
C GLN A 299 -17.35 15.76 -19.16
N GLU A 300 -17.01 15.15 -20.30
CA GLU A 300 -17.47 15.72 -21.56
C GLU A 300 -19.00 15.79 -21.43
N GLN A 301 -19.56 17.01 -21.52
CA GLN A 301 -21.00 17.25 -21.67
C GLN A 301 -21.44 16.67 -23.03
N ILE A 302 -21.48 15.35 -23.13
CA ILE A 302 -22.03 14.66 -24.29
C ILE A 302 -23.55 14.73 -24.15
N ALA A 303 -24.23 15.30 -25.14
CA ALA A 303 -25.68 15.32 -25.16
C ALA A 303 -26.24 13.89 -25.16
N GLU A 304 -27.40 13.69 -24.52
CA GLU A 304 -28.09 12.40 -24.57
C GLU A 304 -28.38 12.02 -26.03
N LEU A 305 -28.36 10.71 -26.31
CA LEU A 305 -28.70 10.20 -27.63
C LEU A 305 -30.17 10.51 -27.93
N PRO A 306 -30.48 11.23 -29.04
CA PRO A 306 -31.86 11.59 -29.37
C PRO A 306 -32.77 10.37 -29.53
N ALA A 307 -34.03 10.49 -29.09
CA ALA A 307 -34.99 9.37 -29.08
C ALA A 307 -35.30 8.83 -30.48
N ASP A 308 -35.26 9.69 -31.50
CA ASP A 308 -35.39 9.32 -32.91
C ASP A 308 -34.21 8.45 -33.38
N VAL A 309 -32.99 8.77 -32.96
CA VAL A 309 -31.79 7.96 -33.27
C VAL A 309 -31.87 6.60 -32.56
N VAL A 310 -32.36 6.56 -31.32
CA VAL A 310 -32.60 5.29 -30.60
C VAL A 310 -33.60 4.42 -31.38
N ALA A 311 -34.73 4.99 -31.81
CA ALA A 311 -35.73 4.25 -32.58
C ALA A 311 -35.17 3.74 -33.93
N GLN A 312 -34.36 4.54 -34.62
CA GLN A 312 -33.69 4.12 -35.85
C GLN A 312 -32.70 2.96 -35.61
N LEU A 313 -31.93 3.00 -34.52
CA LEU A 313 -31.01 1.92 -34.15
C LEU A 313 -31.75 0.62 -33.82
N GLU A 314 -32.88 0.71 -33.12
CA GLU A 314 -33.73 -0.43 -32.80
C GLU A 314 -34.35 -1.05 -34.05
N GLN A 315 -34.85 -0.23 -34.99
CA GLN A 315 -35.34 -0.69 -36.29
C GLN A 315 -34.24 -1.35 -37.13
N ALA A 316 -33.02 -0.78 -37.09
CA ALA A 316 -31.85 -1.35 -37.74
C ALA A 316 -31.44 -2.72 -37.14
N GLY A 317 -31.89 -3.03 -35.92
CA GLY A 317 -31.69 -4.32 -35.25
C GLY A 317 -30.69 -4.28 -34.10
N PHE A 318 -30.39 -3.09 -33.58
CA PHE A 318 -29.60 -2.93 -32.37
C PHE A 318 -30.48 -2.85 -31.13
N HIS A 319 -30.11 -3.54 -30.07
CA HIS A 319 -30.60 -3.23 -28.74
C HIS A 319 -29.76 -2.11 -28.14
N VAL A 320 -30.40 -1.01 -27.76
CA VAL A 320 -29.77 0.15 -27.13
C VAL A 320 -29.99 0.08 -25.63
N SER A 321 -28.92 -0.07 -24.85
CA SER A 321 -28.99 -0.03 -23.39
C SER A 321 -28.01 0.96 -22.79
N ARG A 322 -28.42 1.66 -21.73
CA ARG A 322 -27.55 2.60 -21.01
C ARG A 322 -26.54 1.81 -20.16
N ILE A 323 -25.26 2.19 -20.23
CA ILE A 323 -24.20 1.51 -19.47
C ILE A 323 -24.23 1.93 -18.00
N GLN A 324 -24.57 3.18 -17.72
CA GLN A 324 -24.60 3.73 -16.37
C GLN A 324 -25.76 4.72 -16.23
N GLN A 325 -26.49 4.66 -15.11
CA GLN A 325 -27.54 5.65 -14.82
C GLN A 325 -26.94 7.06 -14.69
N GLY A 326 -27.62 8.06 -15.28
CA GLY A 326 -27.20 9.47 -15.22
C GLY A 326 -26.03 9.86 -16.13
N LYS A 327 -25.54 8.96 -17.00
CA LYS A 327 -24.54 9.28 -18.04
C LYS A 327 -25.09 9.01 -19.44
N PRO A 328 -24.68 9.79 -20.46
CA PRO A 328 -25.18 9.69 -21.84
C PRO A 328 -24.58 8.50 -22.62
N TYR A 329 -23.94 7.53 -21.96
CA TYR A 329 -23.22 6.44 -22.62
C TYR A 329 -24.11 5.20 -22.84
N VAL A 330 -24.05 4.67 -24.07
CA VAL A 330 -24.85 3.52 -24.49
C VAL A 330 -23.98 2.34 -24.92
N SER A 331 -24.54 1.15 -24.76
CA SER A 331 -24.09 -0.07 -25.39
C SER A 331 -25.04 -0.46 -26.50
N LEU A 332 -24.49 -0.80 -27.66
CA LEU A 332 -25.22 -1.19 -28.84
C LEU A 332 -24.95 -2.66 -29.15
N ILE A 333 -26.00 -3.48 -29.10
CA ILE A 333 -25.89 -4.93 -29.34
C ILE A 333 -26.68 -5.27 -30.59
N TYR A 334 -26.01 -5.71 -31.65
CA TYR A 334 -26.68 -6.18 -32.85
C TYR A 334 -27.34 -7.54 -32.59
N ALA A 335 -28.68 -7.58 -32.66
CA ALA A 335 -29.46 -8.76 -32.32
C ALA A 335 -29.71 -9.69 -33.51
N LYS A 336 -29.52 -9.20 -34.74
CA LYS A 336 -29.77 -9.94 -35.99
C LYS A 336 -28.59 -10.83 -36.36
N VAL A 337 -28.70 -12.12 -36.09
CA VAL A 337 -27.65 -13.11 -36.39
C VAL A 337 -27.63 -13.44 -37.88
N LYS A 338 -26.45 -13.41 -38.52
CA LYS A 338 -26.21 -13.75 -39.94
C LYS A 338 -27.03 -12.95 -40.97
N GLN A 339 -27.50 -11.75 -40.61
CA GLN A 339 -28.12 -10.83 -41.56
C GLN A 339 -27.12 -9.75 -42.00
N ASP A 340 -27.22 -9.39 -43.28
CA ASP A 340 -26.40 -8.35 -43.89
C ASP A 340 -26.56 -7.02 -43.18
N ILE A 341 -25.41 -6.50 -42.74
CA ILE A 341 -25.31 -5.12 -42.28
C ILE A 341 -25.22 -4.27 -43.55
N HIS A 342 -26.29 -3.59 -43.91
CA HIS A 342 -26.28 -2.66 -45.04
C HIS A 342 -25.54 -1.37 -44.68
N GLU A 343 -25.11 -0.61 -45.70
CA GLU A 343 -24.41 0.67 -45.49
C GLU A 343 -25.25 1.68 -44.69
N GLN A 344 -26.57 1.67 -44.89
CA GLN A 344 -27.52 2.46 -44.10
C GLN A 344 -27.42 2.17 -42.59
N THR A 345 -27.19 0.91 -42.21
CA THR A 345 -27.05 0.49 -40.81
C THR A 345 -25.80 1.07 -40.17
N ILE A 346 -24.69 1.14 -40.92
CA ILE A 346 -23.45 1.78 -40.46
C ILE A 346 -23.63 3.29 -40.34
N ALA A 347 -24.31 3.92 -41.30
CA ALA A 347 -24.62 5.35 -41.23
C ALA A 347 -25.45 5.70 -39.98
N THR A 348 -26.47 4.91 -39.66
CA THR A 348 -27.26 5.06 -38.42
C THR A 348 -26.38 4.86 -37.17
N LEU A 349 -25.49 3.86 -37.19
CA LEU A 349 -24.58 3.57 -36.07
C LEU A 349 -23.62 4.74 -35.78
N LEU A 350 -23.15 5.42 -36.84
CA LEU A 350 -22.27 6.59 -36.71
C LEU A 350 -22.96 7.82 -36.13
N GLN A 351 -24.30 7.91 -36.16
CA GLN A 351 -25.02 8.99 -35.47
C GLN A 351 -24.86 8.91 -33.94
N ALA A 352 -24.58 7.71 -33.40
CA ALA A 352 -24.34 7.48 -31.97
C ALA A 352 -22.84 7.40 -31.60
N LYS A 353 -21.94 7.89 -32.45
CA LYS A 353 -20.48 7.71 -32.29
C LYS A 353 -19.88 8.35 -31.04
N ALA A 354 -20.48 9.42 -30.52
CA ALA A 354 -20.02 10.10 -29.30
C ALA A 354 -20.47 9.38 -28.02
N GLN A 355 -21.65 8.75 -28.04
CA GLN A 355 -22.30 8.11 -26.90
C GLN A 355 -21.95 6.63 -26.76
N THR A 356 -21.53 5.97 -27.84
CA THR A 356 -21.31 4.52 -27.84
C THR A 356 -19.94 4.16 -27.22
N LYS A 357 -19.96 3.51 -26.06
CA LYS A 357 -18.75 2.93 -25.46
C LYS A 357 -18.59 1.44 -25.78
N TRP A 358 -19.69 0.69 -25.85
CA TRP A 358 -19.67 -0.75 -26.11
C TRP A 358 -20.45 -1.09 -27.37
N LEU A 359 -19.82 -1.79 -28.30
CA LEU A 359 -20.43 -2.22 -29.55
C LEU A 359 -20.25 -3.73 -29.73
N LYS A 360 -21.36 -4.44 -29.91
CA LYS A 360 -21.36 -5.88 -30.15
C LYS A 360 -21.97 -6.18 -31.52
N LEU A 361 -21.13 -6.68 -32.42
CA LEU A 361 -21.47 -7.12 -33.77
C LEU A 361 -21.25 -8.64 -33.93
N ALA A 362 -21.27 -9.38 -32.83
CA ALA A 362 -21.05 -10.82 -32.82
C ALA A 362 -22.02 -11.55 -33.76
N LYS A 363 -21.52 -12.52 -34.53
CA LYS A 363 -22.29 -13.32 -35.50
C LYS A 363 -22.97 -12.50 -36.61
N SER A 364 -22.47 -11.31 -36.92
CA SER A 364 -22.93 -10.49 -38.05
C SER A 364 -22.09 -10.73 -39.32
N SER A 365 -22.58 -10.30 -40.48
CA SER A 365 -21.81 -10.22 -41.73
C SER A 365 -21.14 -8.85 -41.93
N VAL A 366 -20.60 -8.25 -40.85
CA VAL A 366 -19.79 -7.02 -40.94
C VAL A 366 -18.55 -7.25 -41.81
N THR A 367 -18.26 -6.28 -42.69
CA THR A 367 -17.12 -6.33 -43.62
C THR A 367 -15.95 -5.45 -43.16
N ASP A 368 -14.75 -5.72 -43.67
CA ASP A 368 -13.55 -4.90 -43.38
C ASP A 368 -13.72 -3.43 -43.77
N GLN A 369 -14.47 -3.15 -44.84
CA GLN A 369 -14.76 -1.78 -45.27
C GLN A 369 -15.63 -1.03 -44.26
N GLN A 370 -16.67 -1.70 -43.74
CA GLN A 370 -17.55 -1.13 -42.72
C GLN A 370 -16.81 -0.95 -41.40
N LEU A 371 -15.93 -1.89 -41.06
CA LEU A 371 -15.11 -1.81 -39.85
C LEU A 371 -14.18 -0.58 -39.87
N LYS A 372 -13.63 -0.22 -41.05
CA LYS A 372 -12.88 1.03 -41.23
C LYS A 372 -13.72 2.28 -40.96
N GLN A 373 -14.99 2.31 -41.37
CA GLN A 373 -15.89 3.42 -41.08
C GLN A 373 -16.18 3.53 -39.56
N LEU A 374 -16.35 2.39 -38.88
CA LEU A 374 -16.58 2.35 -37.43
C LEU A 374 -15.37 2.81 -36.60
N ALA A 375 -14.18 2.94 -37.20
CA ALA A 375 -13.02 3.52 -36.53
C ALA A 375 -13.24 4.99 -36.10
N GLU A 376 -14.19 5.71 -36.73
CA GLU A 376 -14.60 7.05 -36.32
C GLU A 376 -15.17 7.13 -34.88
N MET A 377 -15.60 6.00 -34.32
CA MET A 377 -16.16 5.92 -32.96
C MET A 377 -15.04 5.98 -31.91
N LYS A 378 -14.40 7.14 -31.76
CA LYS A 378 -13.21 7.36 -30.91
C LYS A 378 -13.42 7.10 -29.42
N LYS A 379 -14.68 7.07 -28.95
CA LYS A 379 -15.04 6.80 -27.55
C LYS A 379 -15.33 5.33 -27.24
N LEU A 380 -15.30 4.47 -28.26
CA LEU A 380 -15.45 3.03 -28.11
C LEU A 380 -14.33 2.45 -27.23
N THR A 381 -14.72 1.69 -26.19
CA THR A 381 -13.82 0.99 -25.28
C THR A 381 -13.95 -0.52 -25.36
N GLN A 382 -15.07 -1.03 -25.88
CA GLN A 382 -15.27 -2.45 -26.13
C GLN A 382 -15.91 -2.70 -27.49
N LEU A 383 -15.32 -3.60 -28.26
CA LEU A 383 -15.79 -4.04 -29.57
C LEU A 383 -15.80 -5.57 -29.64
N ASP A 384 -16.99 -6.17 -29.76
CA ASP A 384 -17.15 -7.62 -29.90
C ASP A 384 -17.48 -7.98 -31.35
N LEU A 385 -16.53 -8.64 -32.02
CA LEU A 385 -16.58 -9.11 -33.40
C LEU A 385 -16.56 -10.65 -33.46
N SER A 386 -16.91 -11.33 -32.36
CA SER A 386 -16.85 -12.78 -32.31
C SER A 386 -17.74 -13.45 -33.36
N ASN A 387 -17.25 -14.53 -33.98
CA ASN A 387 -17.94 -15.28 -35.04
C ASN A 387 -18.28 -14.44 -36.28
N THR A 388 -17.38 -13.54 -36.70
CA THR A 388 -17.50 -12.76 -37.94
C THR A 388 -16.48 -13.22 -38.99
N GLN A 389 -16.57 -12.69 -40.22
CA GLN A 389 -15.66 -13.02 -41.33
C GLN A 389 -14.63 -11.93 -41.65
N ILE A 390 -14.33 -11.05 -40.68
CA ILE A 390 -13.36 -9.96 -40.85
C ILE A 390 -11.92 -10.45 -40.90
N SER A 391 -11.04 -9.70 -41.55
CA SER A 391 -9.60 -10.00 -41.64
C SER A 391 -8.74 -9.09 -40.75
N LYS A 392 -7.45 -9.42 -40.63
CA LYS A 392 -6.44 -8.52 -40.03
C LYS A 392 -6.41 -7.12 -40.64
N GLN A 393 -6.73 -6.98 -41.93
CA GLN A 393 -6.75 -5.67 -42.59
C GLN A 393 -7.90 -4.78 -42.09
N GLY A 394 -9.05 -5.37 -41.74
CA GLY A 394 -10.17 -4.65 -41.13
C GLY A 394 -9.85 -4.13 -39.72
N LEU A 395 -9.01 -4.84 -38.97
CA LEU A 395 -8.62 -4.48 -37.60
C LEU A 395 -7.51 -3.43 -37.52
N ALA A 396 -6.77 -3.19 -38.59
CA ALA A 396 -5.64 -2.24 -38.61
C ALA A 396 -6.05 -0.81 -38.20
N ALA A 397 -7.30 -0.40 -38.44
CA ALA A 397 -7.80 0.91 -38.04
C ALA A 397 -8.00 1.08 -36.52
N PHE A 398 -7.88 0.00 -35.74
CA PHE A 398 -8.11 -0.01 -34.29
C PHE A 398 -6.85 -0.31 -33.46
N THR A 399 -5.74 -0.71 -34.09
CA THR A 399 -4.51 -1.16 -33.39
C THR A 399 -3.80 -0.07 -32.59
N GLU A 400 -3.99 1.21 -32.94
CA GLU A 400 -3.37 2.33 -32.21
C GLU A 400 -4.17 2.75 -30.95
N ARG A 401 -5.33 2.13 -30.68
CA ARG A 401 -6.23 2.51 -29.60
C ARG A 401 -5.95 1.71 -28.33
N SER A 402 -5.06 2.22 -27.48
CA SER A 402 -4.66 1.61 -26.19
C SER A 402 -5.82 1.33 -25.23
N ASN A 403 -6.93 2.08 -25.33
CA ASN A 403 -8.08 1.98 -24.44
C ASN A 403 -9.23 1.10 -24.98
N LEU A 404 -9.05 0.45 -26.13
CA LEU A 404 -10.09 -0.37 -26.79
C LEU A 404 -9.80 -1.87 -26.63
N LYS A 405 -10.75 -2.60 -26.03
CA LYS A 405 -10.73 -4.06 -25.97
C LYS A 405 -11.51 -4.64 -27.15
N ILE A 406 -10.85 -5.43 -27.98
CA ILE A 406 -11.47 -6.08 -29.14
C ILE A 406 -11.57 -7.58 -28.88
N ASN A 407 -12.78 -8.15 -28.97
CA ASN A 407 -13.02 -9.58 -28.89
C ASN A 407 -13.21 -10.15 -30.30
N THR A 408 -12.32 -11.03 -30.74
CA THR A 408 -12.34 -11.67 -32.07
C THR A 408 -12.51 -13.18 -31.99
N PHE A 409 -13.08 -13.70 -30.89
CA PHE A 409 -13.28 -15.13 -30.70
C PHE A 409 -13.99 -15.81 -31.89
N ASN A 410 -13.41 -16.90 -32.41
CA ASN A 410 -13.92 -17.66 -33.56
C ASN A 410 -14.10 -16.82 -34.85
N THR A 411 -13.17 -15.90 -35.09
CA THR A 411 -13.07 -15.07 -36.30
C THR A 411 -11.87 -15.54 -37.12
N ASN A 412 -12.01 -15.61 -38.44
CA ASN A 412 -10.93 -16.05 -39.35
C ASN A 412 -9.91 -14.92 -39.57
N LEU A 413 -8.89 -14.81 -38.70
CA LEU A 413 -7.89 -13.72 -38.71
C LEU A 413 -6.55 -14.05 -39.38
#